data_AF-A0A0C3PUA9-F1
#
_entry.id   AF-A0A0C3PUA9-F1
#
_cell.length_a   1.000
_cell.length_b   1.000
_cell.length_c   1.000
_cell.angle_alpha   90.00
_cell.angle_beta   90.00
_cell.angle_gamma   90.00
#
_symmetry.space_group_name_H-M   'P 1'
#
loop_
_entity.id
_entity.type
_entity.pdbx_description
1 polymer ?
#
loop_
_entity_poly.entity_id
_entity_poly.type
_entity_poly.pdbx_seq_one_letter_code
_entity_poly.pdbx_strand_id
1 'polypeptide(L)'
;IPTAEEVQLAKAKVQYKDDVFHFAVAGVAGSGKSSLINAFCGMSNRDPNAAPTGVSETTLEISRYVNSAHSEQFAWYDVPGSGTLTIPDWQYFNSQGLYVFDCILVLFDNRFTMTDHAILANCDRFKIPTFIVRSKSDQQILNVMKDMGYNADEDADCREQFYHIAREHYISETRQSVKNNLAEANLRDQRIYIISNKTLAGVVKDNWPKKIIDEVELLTDLYSTAYISR
;
A
#
# COMPACT_ATOMS: atom_id res chain seq x y z
N ILE A 1 15.30 -20.00 2.62
CA ILE A 1 15.80 -19.38 1.37
C ILE A 1 15.24 -20.26 0.27
N PRO A 2 14.48 -19.71 -0.70
CA PRO A 2 13.85 -20.49 -1.77
C PRO A 2 14.89 -21.17 -2.65
N THR A 3 14.55 -22.31 -3.24
CA THR A 3 15.38 -23.00 -4.24
C THR A 3 15.33 -22.26 -5.58
N ALA A 4 16.30 -22.52 -6.47
CA ALA A 4 16.29 -21.93 -7.81
C ALA A 4 15.03 -22.30 -8.61
N GLU A 5 14.53 -23.54 -8.43
CA GLU A 5 13.30 -24.03 -9.06
C GLU A 5 12.07 -23.27 -8.53
N GLU A 6 11.99 -23.05 -7.22
CA GLU A 6 10.91 -22.25 -6.61
C GLU A 6 10.91 -20.81 -7.13
N VAL A 7 12.10 -20.19 -7.26
CA VAL A 7 12.24 -18.85 -7.84
C VAL A 7 11.76 -18.81 -9.28
N GLN A 8 12.13 -19.79 -10.09
CA GLN A 8 11.72 -19.85 -11.49
C GLN A 8 10.20 -20.03 -11.64
N LEU A 9 9.60 -20.90 -10.83
CA LEU A 9 8.16 -21.12 -10.81
C LEU A 9 7.40 -19.86 -10.34
N ALA A 10 7.90 -19.18 -9.30
CA ALA A 10 7.31 -17.95 -8.80
C ALA A 10 7.38 -16.83 -9.86
N LYS A 11 8.54 -16.64 -10.51
CA LYS A 11 8.70 -15.69 -11.61
C LYS A 11 7.76 -15.99 -12.78
N ALA A 12 7.61 -17.26 -13.15
CA ALA A 12 6.70 -17.68 -14.22
C ALA A 12 5.24 -17.38 -13.87
N LYS A 13 4.81 -17.64 -12.62
CA LYS A 13 3.45 -17.37 -12.13
C LYS A 13 3.07 -15.89 -12.24
N VAL A 14 4.01 -14.98 -11.94
CA VAL A 14 3.78 -13.53 -11.99
C VAL A 14 4.15 -12.90 -13.35
N GLN A 15 4.51 -13.73 -14.34
CA GLN A 15 4.95 -13.27 -15.66
C GLN A 15 6.09 -12.22 -15.55
N TYR A 16 7.07 -12.49 -14.69
CA TYR A 16 8.22 -11.62 -14.46
C TYR A 16 8.99 -11.39 -15.76
N LYS A 17 9.46 -10.16 -15.97
CA LYS A 17 10.32 -9.80 -17.10
C LYS A 17 11.48 -8.95 -16.61
N ASP A 18 12.71 -9.30 -16.96
CA ASP A 18 13.91 -8.63 -16.43
C ASP A 18 14.04 -7.16 -16.87
N ASP A 19 13.33 -6.73 -17.92
CA ASP A 19 13.29 -5.35 -18.41
C ASP A 19 12.20 -4.50 -17.74
N VAL A 20 11.41 -5.05 -16.82
CA VAL A 20 10.32 -4.37 -16.10
C VAL A 20 10.63 -4.36 -14.60
N PHE A 21 10.29 -3.28 -13.91
CA PHE A 21 10.39 -3.23 -12.46
C PHE A 21 9.05 -3.63 -11.82
N HIS A 22 9.08 -4.61 -10.91
CA HIS A 22 7.91 -5.29 -10.38
C HIS A 22 7.60 -4.85 -8.94
N PHE A 23 6.52 -4.09 -8.78
CA PHE A 23 5.98 -3.66 -7.49
C PHE A 23 4.87 -4.61 -7.01
N ALA A 24 5.02 -5.20 -5.83
CA ALA A 24 3.94 -5.92 -5.16
C ALA A 24 3.28 -5.08 -4.08
N VAL A 25 1.96 -5.18 -3.97
CA VAL A 25 1.18 -4.57 -2.89
C VAL A 25 0.66 -5.69 -2.01
N ALA A 26 1.17 -5.76 -0.77
CA ALA A 26 0.85 -6.80 0.19
C ALA A 26 0.27 -6.21 1.47
N GLY A 27 -0.48 -7.02 2.22
CA GLY A 27 -1.12 -6.60 3.48
C GLY A 27 -2.49 -7.25 3.66
N VAL A 28 -3.08 -7.03 4.83
CA VAL A 28 -4.32 -7.71 5.24
C VAL A 28 -5.50 -7.47 4.28
N ALA A 29 -6.46 -8.40 4.27
CA ALA A 29 -7.70 -8.22 3.51
C ALA A 29 -8.43 -6.94 3.94
N GLY A 30 -9.02 -6.22 2.98
CA GLY A 30 -9.71 -4.96 3.24
C GLY A 30 -8.81 -3.73 3.46
N SER A 31 -7.47 -3.85 3.45
CA SER A 31 -6.55 -2.70 3.61
C SER A 31 -6.51 -1.73 2.42
N GLY A 32 -7.22 -2.02 1.34
CA GLY A 32 -7.33 -1.14 0.17
C GLY A 32 -6.27 -1.34 -0.92
N LYS A 33 -5.58 -2.49 -0.95
CA LYS A 33 -4.56 -2.87 -1.95
C LYS A 33 -5.01 -2.67 -3.40
N SER A 34 -6.12 -3.28 -3.79
CA SER A 34 -6.65 -3.20 -5.15
C SER A 34 -6.99 -1.75 -5.56
N SER A 35 -7.57 -0.98 -4.64
CA SER A 35 -7.84 0.46 -4.87
C SER A 35 -6.57 1.29 -5.00
N LEU A 36 -5.51 0.94 -4.27
CA LEU A 36 -4.21 1.60 -4.39
C LEU A 36 -3.56 1.30 -5.75
N ILE A 37 -3.60 0.05 -6.19
CA ILE A 37 -3.09 -0.35 -7.52
C ILE A 37 -3.84 0.39 -8.63
N ASN A 38 -5.17 0.47 -8.53
CA ASN A 38 -5.98 1.23 -9.47
C ASN A 38 -5.56 2.71 -9.50
N ALA A 39 -5.29 3.31 -8.34
CA ALA A 39 -4.81 4.69 -8.26
C ALA A 39 -3.45 4.86 -8.94
N PHE A 40 -2.47 3.97 -8.69
CA PHE A 40 -1.17 3.98 -9.37
C PHE A 40 -1.27 3.74 -10.88
N CYS A 41 -2.26 2.98 -11.33
CA CYS A 41 -2.53 2.73 -12.74
C CYS A 41 -3.41 3.82 -13.40
N GLY A 42 -3.80 4.86 -12.65
CA GLY A 42 -4.70 5.90 -13.16
C GLY A 42 -6.11 5.38 -13.49
N MET A 43 -6.48 4.20 -13.02
CA MET A 43 -7.76 3.55 -13.30
C MET A 43 -8.83 3.97 -12.28
N SER A 44 -10.08 4.02 -12.74
CA SER A 44 -11.23 4.10 -11.84
C SER A 44 -11.50 2.71 -11.26
N ASN A 45 -11.94 2.61 -10.00
CA ASN A 45 -12.37 1.33 -9.43
C ASN A 45 -13.58 0.70 -10.16
N ARG A 46 -14.25 1.46 -11.04
CA ARG A 46 -15.34 0.98 -11.91
C ARG A 46 -14.89 0.61 -13.32
N ASP A 47 -13.60 0.76 -13.63
CA ASP A 47 -13.07 0.38 -14.93
C ASP A 47 -13.13 -1.15 -15.09
N PRO A 48 -13.56 -1.67 -16.25
CA PRO A 48 -13.58 -3.12 -16.51
C PRO A 48 -12.22 -3.81 -16.32
N ASN A 49 -11.12 -3.07 -16.48
CA ASN A 49 -9.76 -3.58 -16.31
C ASN A 49 -9.17 -3.27 -14.93
N ALA A 50 -9.92 -2.62 -14.03
CA ALA A 50 -9.45 -2.30 -12.70
C ALA A 50 -9.29 -3.57 -11.85
N ALA A 51 -8.40 -3.50 -10.86
CA ALA A 51 -8.34 -4.47 -9.79
C ALA A 51 -9.70 -4.51 -9.06
N PRO A 52 -10.33 -5.69 -8.92
CA PRO A 52 -11.61 -5.82 -8.24
C PRO A 52 -11.53 -5.26 -6.82
N THR A 53 -12.49 -4.41 -6.46
CA THR A 53 -12.55 -3.83 -5.11
C THR A 53 -13.76 -4.37 -4.37
N GLY A 54 -13.59 -4.80 -3.12
CA GLY A 54 -14.67 -5.31 -2.27
C GLY A 54 -14.27 -5.33 -0.79
N VAL A 55 -15.28 -5.49 0.08
CA VAL A 55 -15.07 -5.64 1.54
C VAL A 55 -14.57 -7.04 1.87
N SER A 56 -15.08 -8.04 1.16
CA SER A 56 -14.58 -9.41 1.17
C SER A 56 -13.42 -9.53 0.18
N GLU A 57 -12.42 -10.34 0.52
CA GLU A 57 -11.34 -10.63 -0.41
C GLU A 57 -11.90 -11.32 -1.66
N THR A 58 -11.58 -10.76 -2.83
CA THR A 58 -11.99 -11.28 -4.14
C THR A 58 -10.83 -11.94 -4.88
N THR A 59 -9.61 -11.83 -4.35
CA THR A 59 -8.35 -12.17 -5.01
C THR A 59 -7.72 -13.37 -4.31
N LEU A 60 -7.84 -14.56 -4.91
CA LEU A 60 -7.21 -15.81 -4.41
C LEU A 60 -5.82 -16.06 -5.01
N GLU A 61 -5.50 -15.34 -6.09
CA GLU A 61 -4.23 -15.45 -6.81
C GLU A 61 -3.68 -14.06 -7.12
N ILE A 62 -2.35 -13.95 -7.17
CA ILE A 62 -1.67 -12.69 -7.50
C ILE A 62 -2.10 -12.22 -8.89
N SER A 63 -2.61 -10.99 -8.96
CA SER A 63 -3.08 -10.38 -10.20
C SER A 63 -2.14 -9.26 -10.65
N ARG A 64 -1.74 -9.28 -11.92
CA ARG A 64 -0.84 -8.30 -12.53
C ARG A 64 -1.63 -7.17 -13.19
N TYR A 65 -1.23 -5.94 -12.91
CA TYR A 65 -1.76 -4.72 -13.50
C TYR A 65 -0.62 -3.89 -14.06
N VAL A 66 -0.87 -3.26 -15.21
CA VAL A 66 0.13 -2.48 -15.91
C VAL A 66 -0.44 -1.08 -16.12
N ASN A 67 0.32 -0.06 -15.74
CA ASN A 67 -0.06 1.33 -15.97
C ASN A 67 0.10 1.64 -17.46
N SER A 68 -0.94 2.19 -18.10
CA SER A 68 -0.91 2.54 -19.52
C SER A 68 0.16 3.59 -19.88
N ALA A 69 0.54 4.47 -18.94
CA ALA A 69 1.56 5.49 -19.14
C ALA A 69 3.01 4.97 -19.03
N HIS A 70 3.22 3.87 -18.29
CA HIS A 70 4.54 3.31 -17.99
C HIS A 70 4.59 1.79 -18.19
N SER A 71 3.86 1.30 -19.19
CA SER A 71 3.58 -0.13 -19.36
C SER A 71 4.82 -0.99 -19.62
N GLU A 72 5.85 -0.39 -20.19
CA GLU A 72 7.14 -1.01 -20.48
C GLU A 72 8.13 -0.89 -19.31
N GLN A 73 7.80 -0.10 -18.27
CA GLN A 73 8.72 0.22 -17.19
C GLN A 73 8.32 -0.44 -15.88
N PHE A 74 7.02 -0.44 -15.55
CA PHE A 74 6.52 -0.85 -14.24
C PHE A 74 5.37 -1.84 -14.35
N ALA A 75 5.36 -2.84 -13.47
CA ALA A 75 4.22 -3.73 -13.27
C ALA A 75 3.82 -3.72 -11.79
N TRP A 76 2.51 -3.66 -11.54
CA TRP A 76 1.90 -3.65 -10.21
C TRP A 76 1.20 -4.98 -9.96
N TYR A 77 1.33 -5.50 -8.74
CA TYR A 77 0.78 -6.80 -8.38
C TYR A 77 -0.09 -6.69 -7.14
N ASP A 78 -1.35 -7.13 -7.26
CA ASP A 78 -2.25 -7.27 -6.12
C ASP A 78 -2.04 -8.65 -5.51
N VAL A 79 -1.46 -8.67 -4.31
CA VAL A 79 -1.20 -9.92 -3.60
C VAL A 79 -2.39 -10.22 -2.69
N PRO A 80 -2.95 -11.44 -2.70
CA PRO A 80 -3.99 -11.86 -1.75
C PRO A 80 -3.62 -11.49 -0.32
N GLY A 81 -4.54 -10.92 0.45
CA GLY A 81 -4.34 -10.64 1.87
C GLY A 81 -4.17 -11.90 2.72
N SER A 82 -3.49 -11.75 3.86
CA SER A 82 -3.15 -12.90 4.72
C SER A 82 -4.31 -13.41 5.57
N GLY A 83 -5.22 -12.54 6.01
CA GLY A 83 -6.29 -12.86 6.98
C GLY A 83 -7.38 -13.82 6.49
N THR A 84 -7.28 -14.28 5.26
CA THR A 84 -8.25 -15.12 4.53
C THR A 84 -7.62 -16.41 4.02
N LEU A 85 -6.30 -16.54 4.11
CA LEU A 85 -5.56 -17.73 3.75
C LEU A 85 -5.46 -18.65 4.97
N THR A 86 -5.62 -19.96 4.77
CA THR A 86 -5.32 -20.98 5.79
C THR A 86 -3.81 -21.20 5.97
N ILE A 87 -3.01 -20.17 5.70
CA ILE A 87 -1.55 -20.20 5.73
C ILE A 87 -1.12 -19.37 6.94
N PRO A 88 -0.28 -19.90 7.82
CA PRO A 88 0.20 -19.13 8.95
C PRO A 88 1.07 -17.95 8.49
N ASP A 89 0.93 -16.80 9.15
CA ASP A 89 1.52 -15.51 8.80
C ASP A 89 3.01 -15.56 8.42
N TRP A 90 3.80 -16.37 9.15
CA TRP A 90 5.23 -16.55 8.90
C TRP A 90 5.60 -17.22 7.56
N GLN A 91 4.66 -17.94 6.93
CA GLN A 91 4.82 -18.63 5.65
C GLN A 91 4.28 -17.80 4.49
N TYR A 92 3.43 -16.80 4.76
CA TYR A 92 2.78 -15.96 3.76
C TYR A 92 3.77 -15.38 2.74
N PHE A 93 4.90 -14.84 3.20
CA PHE A 93 5.89 -14.23 2.32
C PHE A 93 6.45 -15.22 1.28
N ASN A 94 6.79 -16.44 1.70
CA ASN A 94 7.33 -17.45 0.80
C ASN A 94 6.24 -18.11 -0.05
N SER A 95 5.06 -18.37 0.53
CA SER A 95 3.95 -19.03 -0.18
C SER A 95 3.36 -18.17 -1.29
N GLN A 96 3.34 -16.86 -1.11
CA GLN A 96 2.97 -15.90 -2.15
C GLN A 96 4.13 -15.57 -3.10
N GLY A 97 5.32 -16.12 -2.88
CA GLY A 97 6.47 -15.85 -3.74
C GLY A 97 6.95 -14.39 -3.70
N LEU A 98 6.75 -13.68 -2.58
CA LEU A 98 7.07 -12.26 -2.51
C LEU A 98 8.54 -11.93 -2.77
N TYR A 99 9.42 -12.91 -2.60
CA TYR A 99 10.86 -12.79 -2.84
C TYR A 99 11.25 -12.53 -4.32
N VAL A 100 10.34 -12.65 -5.28
CA VAL A 100 10.63 -12.38 -6.70
C VAL A 100 10.37 -10.93 -7.13
N PHE A 101 9.75 -10.12 -6.27
CA PHE A 101 9.46 -8.73 -6.58
C PHE A 101 10.63 -7.81 -6.26
N ASP A 102 10.78 -6.76 -7.06
CA ASP A 102 11.87 -5.80 -6.90
C ASP A 102 11.56 -4.77 -5.80
N CYS A 103 10.27 -4.55 -5.49
CA CYS A 103 9.84 -3.70 -4.39
C CYS A 103 8.47 -4.12 -3.85
N ILE A 104 8.27 -4.00 -2.54
CA ILE A 104 7.02 -4.34 -1.86
C ILE A 104 6.45 -3.15 -1.09
N LEU A 105 5.20 -2.79 -1.40
CA LEU A 105 4.40 -1.86 -0.62
C LEU A 105 3.60 -2.67 0.40
N VAL A 106 3.85 -2.40 1.69
CA VAL A 106 3.16 -3.06 2.81
C VAL A 106 2.06 -2.14 3.31
N LEU A 107 0.81 -2.55 3.06
CA LEU A 107 -0.38 -1.81 3.47
C LEU A 107 -0.93 -2.40 4.76
N PHE A 108 -0.97 -1.56 5.77
CA PHE A 108 -1.63 -1.89 7.04
C PHE A 108 -2.79 -0.92 7.26
N ASP A 109 -3.76 -1.35 8.07
CA ASP A 109 -4.96 -0.56 8.36
C ASP A 109 -4.80 0.18 9.70
N ASN A 110 -5.36 -0.39 10.78
CA ASN A 110 -5.35 0.26 12.10
C ASN A 110 -4.25 -0.25 13.05
N ARG A 111 -3.74 -1.47 12.86
CA ARG A 111 -2.72 -2.07 13.71
C ARG A 111 -1.75 -2.87 12.87
N PHE A 112 -0.48 -2.89 13.29
CA PHE A 112 0.50 -3.83 12.76
C PHE A 112 0.09 -5.24 13.16
N THR A 113 -0.08 -6.11 12.17
CA THR A 113 -0.36 -7.53 12.40
C THR A 113 0.93 -8.35 12.39
N MET A 114 0.84 -9.60 12.87
CA MET A 114 1.95 -10.55 12.76
C MET A 114 2.33 -10.80 11.30
N THR A 115 1.37 -10.72 10.37
CA THR A 115 1.66 -10.80 8.93
C THR A 115 2.52 -9.61 8.48
N ASP A 116 2.16 -8.38 8.83
CA ASP A 116 2.91 -7.19 8.40
C ASP A 116 4.35 -7.24 8.91
N HIS A 117 4.52 -7.70 10.16
CA HIS A 117 5.83 -8.01 10.75
C HIS A 117 6.60 -9.03 9.91
N ALA A 118 5.98 -10.17 9.61
CA ALA A 118 6.61 -11.24 8.85
C ALA A 118 7.01 -10.79 7.44
N ILE A 119 6.19 -9.98 6.77
CA ILE A 119 6.51 -9.42 5.45
C ILE A 119 7.74 -8.52 5.57
N LEU A 120 7.74 -7.54 6.48
CA LEU A 120 8.85 -6.59 6.64
C LEU A 120 10.16 -7.26 7.05
N ALA A 121 10.09 -8.21 7.99
CA ALA A 121 11.26 -8.97 8.44
C ALA A 121 11.87 -9.80 7.30
N ASN A 122 11.04 -10.46 6.49
CA ASN A 122 11.53 -11.20 5.34
C ASN A 122 12.08 -10.25 4.25
N CYS A 123 11.44 -9.10 4.00
CA CYS A 123 11.98 -8.12 3.05
C CYS A 123 13.38 -7.65 3.44
N ASP A 124 13.63 -7.37 4.73
CA ASP A 124 14.98 -7.01 5.20
C ASP A 124 15.98 -8.16 5.02
N ARG A 125 15.54 -9.40 5.26
CA ARG A 125 16.37 -10.61 5.06
C ARG A 125 16.73 -10.81 3.58
N PHE A 126 15.78 -10.61 2.67
CA PHE A 126 15.97 -10.76 1.22
C PHE A 126 16.50 -9.49 0.54
N LYS A 127 16.71 -8.41 1.30
CA LYS A 127 17.18 -7.10 0.80
C LYS A 127 16.25 -6.51 -0.27
N ILE A 128 14.95 -6.70 -0.09
CA ILE A 128 13.90 -6.15 -0.95
C ILE A 128 13.48 -4.79 -0.39
N PRO A 129 13.59 -3.70 -1.18
CA PRO A 129 13.06 -2.38 -0.82
C PRO A 129 11.59 -2.44 -0.43
N THR A 130 11.26 -1.79 0.69
CA THR A 130 9.91 -1.78 1.24
C THR A 130 9.41 -0.38 1.52
N PHE A 131 8.13 -0.16 1.27
CA PHE A 131 7.41 1.07 1.57
C PHE A 131 6.21 0.76 2.46
N ILE A 132 6.16 1.38 3.63
CA ILE A 132 5.05 1.24 4.57
C ILE A 132 3.99 2.28 4.21
N VAL A 133 2.79 1.84 3.86
CA VAL A 133 1.72 2.71 3.38
C VAL A 133 0.47 2.55 4.23
N ARG A 134 -0.07 3.66 4.72
CA ARG A 134 -1.41 3.68 5.31
C ARG A 134 -2.38 4.34 4.34
N SER A 135 -3.34 3.55 3.88
CA SER A 135 -4.38 3.99 2.95
C SER A 135 -5.59 4.56 3.69
N LYS A 136 -6.61 5.01 2.92
CA LYS A 136 -7.90 5.50 3.44
C LYS A 136 -7.79 6.65 4.43
N SER A 137 -6.71 7.44 4.37
CA SER A 137 -6.47 8.52 5.32
C SER A 137 -7.57 9.58 5.30
N ASP A 138 -8.22 9.81 4.16
CA ASP A 138 -9.38 10.69 4.06
C ASP A 138 -10.54 10.23 4.96
N GLN A 139 -10.85 8.93 4.99
CA GLN A 139 -11.89 8.39 5.86
C GLN A 139 -11.47 8.46 7.34
N GLN A 140 -10.20 8.19 7.64
CA GLN A 140 -9.72 8.22 9.03
C GLN A 140 -9.72 9.65 9.60
N ILE A 141 -9.31 10.64 8.80
CA ILE A 141 -9.39 12.05 9.21
C ILE A 141 -10.85 12.44 9.50
N LEU A 142 -11.80 12.00 8.67
CA LEU A 142 -13.22 12.24 8.92
C LEU A 142 -13.73 11.55 10.20
N ASN A 143 -13.23 10.36 10.53
CA ASN A 143 -13.56 9.67 11.77
C ASN A 143 -13.03 10.44 12.98
N VAL A 144 -11.76 10.84 12.96
CA VAL A 144 -11.16 11.68 14.02
C VAL A 144 -11.94 12.98 14.20
N MET A 145 -12.37 13.60 13.09
CA MET A 145 -13.17 14.82 13.13
C MET A 145 -14.50 14.62 13.87
N LYS A 146 -15.17 13.48 13.67
CA LYS A 146 -16.40 13.12 14.39
C LYS A 146 -16.13 12.82 15.86
N ASP A 147 -15.04 12.13 16.17
CA ASP A 147 -14.65 11.82 17.55
C ASP A 147 -14.30 13.10 18.34
N MET A 148 -13.82 14.14 17.66
CA MET A 148 -13.63 15.49 18.21
C MET A 148 -14.93 16.28 18.41
N GLY A 149 -16.09 15.70 18.07
CA GLY A 149 -17.41 16.30 18.29
C GLY A 149 -17.97 17.09 17.11
N TYR A 150 -17.38 17.01 15.91
CA TYR A 150 -17.94 17.71 14.75
C TYR A 150 -19.33 17.18 14.37
N ASN A 151 -20.32 18.07 14.34
CA ASN A 151 -21.66 17.82 13.80
C ASN A 151 -21.89 18.64 12.52
N ALA A 152 -22.15 17.95 11.40
CA ALA A 152 -22.33 18.59 10.10
C ALA A 152 -23.58 19.48 10.03
N ASP A 153 -24.57 19.23 10.89
CA ASP A 153 -25.84 19.97 10.91
C ASP A 153 -25.74 21.29 11.70
N GLU A 154 -24.72 21.44 12.55
CA GLU A 154 -24.57 22.60 13.46
C GLU A 154 -23.42 23.54 13.04
N ASP A 155 -22.35 23.01 12.42
CA ASP A 155 -21.06 23.71 12.28
C ASP A 155 -20.51 23.77 10.85
N ALA A 156 -21.34 24.18 9.87
CA ALA A 156 -20.92 24.27 8.46
C ALA A 156 -19.72 25.22 8.24
N ASP A 157 -19.67 26.33 8.98
CA ASP A 157 -18.61 27.35 8.87
C ASP A 157 -17.28 26.92 9.53
N CYS A 158 -17.30 25.96 10.46
CA CYS A 158 -16.11 25.49 11.19
C CYS A 158 -15.49 24.22 10.60
N ARG A 159 -16.10 23.63 9.57
CA ARG A 159 -15.68 22.33 8.99
C ARG A 159 -14.20 22.28 8.61
N GLU A 160 -13.67 23.33 8.00
CA GLU A 160 -12.27 23.35 7.55
C GLU A 160 -11.31 23.37 8.74
N GLN A 161 -11.65 24.09 9.83
CA GLN A 161 -10.83 24.13 11.04
C GLN A 161 -10.78 22.77 11.73
N PHE A 162 -11.94 22.13 11.91
CA PHE A 162 -12.02 20.77 12.44
C PHE A 162 -11.24 19.78 11.57
N TYR A 163 -11.34 19.91 10.25
CA TYR A 163 -10.60 19.06 9.33
C TYR A 163 -9.09 19.23 9.47
N HIS A 164 -8.59 20.46 9.59
CA HIS A 164 -7.17 20.73 9.82
C HIS A 164 -6.66 20.13 11.12
N ILE A 165 -7.38 20.32 12.23
CA ILE A 165 -7.00 19.78 13.54
C ILE A 165 -7.01 18.25 13.53
N ALA A 166 -8.08 17.65 13.00
CA ALA A 166 -8.19 16.20 12.87
C ALA A 166 -7.09 15.60 11.99
N ARG A 167 -6.74 16.29 10.90
CA ARG A 167 -5.68 15.88 9.98
C ARG A 167 -4.31 15.87 10.66
N GLU A 168 -3.93 16.95 11.33
CA GLU A 168 -2.64 17.04 12.04
C GLU A 168 -2.55 15.98 13.15
N HIS A 169 -3.63 15.82 13.92
CA HIS A 169 -3.71 14.79 14.96
C HIS A 169 -3.51 13.39 14.38
N TYR A 170 -4.26 13.04 13.34
CA TYR A 170 -4.18 11.73 12.67
C TYR A 170 -2.79 11.44 12.10
N ILE A 171 -2.15 12.42 11.45
CA ILE A 171 -0.81 12.26 10.87
C ILE A 171 0.22 12.01 11.97
N SER A 172 0.20 12.83 13.02
CA SER A 172 1.14 12.72 14.15
C SER A 172 0.98 11.39 14.87
N GLU A 173 -0.26 11.02 15.22
CA GLU A 173 -0.58 9.77 15.91
C GLU A 173 -0.17 8.55 15.09
N THR A 174 -0.47 8.55 13.78
CA THR A 174 -0.12 7.45 12.88
C THR A 174 1.40 7.28 12.79
N ARG A 175 2.14 8.36 12.60
CA ARG A 175 3.61 8.30 12.51
C ARG A 175 4.24 7.80 13.80
N GLN A 176 3.76 8.25 14.95
CA GLN A 176 4.25 7.80 16.25
C GLN A 176 3.91 6.33 16.51
N SER A 177 2.68 5.90 16.19
CA SER A 177 2.25 4.51 16.36
C SER A 177 3.10 3.56 15.53
N VAL A 178 3.36 3.88 14.26
CA VAL A 178 4.21 3.05 13.40
C VAL A 178 5.65 2.99 13.91
N LYS A 179 6.20 4.12 14.35
CA LYS A 179 7.54 4.15 14.93
C LYS A 179 7.68 3.24 16.15
N ASN A 180 6.68 3.26 17.04
CA ASN A 180 6.65 2.38 18.21
C ASN A 180 6.52 0.90 17.79
N ASN A 181 5.61 0.59 16.87
CA ASN A 181 5.41 -0.78 16.39
C ASN A 181 6.67 -1.34 15.71
N LEU A 182 7.39 -0.53 14.92
CA LEU A 182 8.65 -0.94 14.29
C LEU A 182 9.75 -1.21 15.34
N ALA A 183 9.81 -0.40 16.40
CA ALA A 183 10.76 -0.59 17.49
C ALA A 183 10.46 -1.87 18.30
N GLU A 184 9.18 -2.09 18.65
CA GLU A 184 8.73 -3.31 19.34
C GLU A 184 8.98 -4.57 18.49
N ALA A 185 8.84 -4.44 17.18
CA ALA A 185 9.11 -5.49 16.21
C ALA A 185 10.61 -5.76 15.96
N ASN A 186 11.51 -4.94 16.52
CA ASN A 186 12.95 -4.94 16.22
C ASN A 186 13.25 -4.83 14.72
N LEU A 187 12.46 -4.03 14.00
CA LEU A 187 12.64 -3.74 12.57
C LEU A 187 13.37 -2.40 12.40
N ARG A 188 14.01 -2.20 11.23
CA ARG A 188 14.61 -0.91 10.90
C ARG A 188 13.55 0.20 10.94
N ASP A 189 13.95 1.39 11.39
CA ASP A 189 13.09 2.56 11.29
C ASP A 189 12.86 2.90 9.80
N GLN A 190 11.60 3.17 9.46
CA GLN A 190 11.17 3.43 8.09
C GLN A 190 10.10 4.50 8.09
N ARG A 191 10.15 5.37 7.07
CA ARG A 191 9.08 6.35 6.84
C ARG A 191 7.80 5.61 6.47
N ILE A 192 6.71 6.08 7.06
CA ILE A 192 5.35 5.77 6.64
C ILE A 192 4.82 6.83 5.69
N TYR A 193 4.11 6.38 4.64
CA TYR A 193 3.37 7.24 3.72
C TYR A 193 1.88 7.14 4.04
N ILE A 194 1.28 8.28 4.36
CA ILE A 194 -0.14 8.42 4.68
C ILE A 194 -0.84 8.95 3.44
N ILE A 195 -1.76 8.17 2.87
CA ILE A 195 -2.37 8.48 1.57
C ILE A 195 -3.88 8.24 1.52
N SER A 196 -4.52 8.99 0.63
CA SER A 196 -5.84 8.65 0.10
C SER A 196 -5.72 8.20 -1.35
N ASN A 197 -6.29 7.02 -1.66
CA ASN A 197 -6.32 6.49 -3.03
C ASN A 197 -6.99 7.49 -4.01
N LYS A 198 -7.97 8.27 -3.54
CA LYS A 198 -8.62 9.30 -4.36
C LYS A 198 -7.68 10.45 -4.69
N THR A 199 -6.91 10.91 -3.70
CA THR A 199 -5.92 11.97 -3.88
C THR A 199 -4.79 11.49 -4.78
N LEU A 200 -4.27 10.28 -4.53
CA LEU A 200 -3.21 9.67 -5.34
C LEU A 200 -3.64 9.50 -6.80
N ALA A 201 -4.84 8.99 -7.06
CA ALA A 201 -5.38 8.88 -8.40
C ALA A 201 -5.53 10.25 -9.10
N GLY A 202 -5.73 11.32 -8.33
CA GLY A 202 -5.69 12.69 -8.84
C GLY A 202 -4.28 13.07 -9.29
N VAL A 203 -3.30 12.90 -8.40
CA VAL A 203 -1.88 13.21 -8.66
C VAL A 203 -1.34 12.45 -9.87
N VAL A 204 -1.64 11.14 -9.98
CA VAL A 204 -1.24 10.31 -11.13
C VAL A 204 -1.85 10.78 -12.45
N LYS A 205 -3.00 11.48 -12.42
CA LYS A 205 -3.68 12.04 -13.60
C LYS A 205 -3.34 13.51 -13.85
N ASP A 206 -2.22 14.00 -13.31
CA ASP A 206 -1.78 15.40 -13.37
C ASP A 206 -2.81 16.41 -12.83
N ASN A 207 -3.74 15.94 -11.99
CA ASN A 207 -4.57 16.81 -11.17
C ASN A 207 -3.87 17.02 -9.83
N TRP A 208 -3.97 18.21 -9.25
CA TRP A 208 -3.34 18.53 -7.97
C TRP A 208 -4.40 18.74 -6.88
N PRO A 209 -4.84 17.68 -6.16
CA PRO A 209 -5.86 17.83 -5.13
C PRO A 209 -5.36 18.68 -3.97
N LYS A 210 -6.25 19.48 -3.38
CA LYS A 210 -5.91 20.34 -2.23
C LYS A 210 -5.54 19.56 -0.94
N LYS A 211 -5.83 18.26 -0.89
CA LYS A 211 -5.74 17.42 0.32
C LYS A 211 -4.60 16.39 0.25
N ILE A 212 -3.55 16.67 -0.51
CA ILE A 212 -2.32 15.87 -0.55
C ILE A 212 -1.68 15.84 0.83
N ILE A 213 -1.29 14.64 1.29
CA ILE A 213 -0.54 14.36 2.52
C ILE A 213 0.87 13.90 2.15
N ASP A 214 1.06 12.62 1.79
CA ASP A 214 2.35 12.05 1.39
C ASP A 214 2.29 11.44 -0.04
N GLU A 215 1.22 11.67 -0.82
CA GLU A 215 1.03 11.02 -2.14
C GLU A 215 2.13 11.37 -3.16
N VAL A 216 2.59 12.61 -3.15
CA VAL A 216 3.61 13.09 -4.11
C VAL A 216 4.98 12.54 -3.72
N GLU A 217 5.32 12.57 -2.43
CA GLU A 217 6.57 11.97 -1.94
C GLU A 217 6.59 10.46 -2.20
N LEU A 218 5.48 9.75 -1.97
CA LEU A 218 5.39 8.31 -2.23
C LEU A 218 5.71 8.00 -3.70
N LEU A 219 5.09 8.70 -4.65
CA LEU A 219 5.37 8.50 -6.08
C LEU A 219 6.82 8.81 -6.43
N THR A 220 7.36 9.91 -5.89
CA THR A 220 8.74 10.33 -6.14
C THR A 220 9.74 9.28 -5.64
N ASP A 221 9.55 8.78 -4.42
CA ASP A 221 10.46 7.83 -3.80
C ASP A 221 10.36 6.44 -4.44
N LEU A 222 9.15 6.01 -4.83
CA LEU A 222 8.92 4.76 -5.56
C LEU A 222 9.60 4.76 -6.93
N TYR A 223 9.40 5.81 -7.72
CA TYR A 223 10.01 5.90 -9.05
C TYR A 223 11.53 6.07 -8.94
N SER A 224 12.02 6.88 -8.00
CA SER A 224 13.46 7.02 -7.76
C SER A 224 14.10 5.67 -7.41
N THR A 225 13.44 4.87 -6.56
CA THR A 225 13.91 3.52 -6.21
C THR A 225 13.95 2.61 -7.43
N ALA A 226 12.93 2.64 -8.28
CA ALA A 226 12.89 1.83 -9.49
C ALA A 226 13.96 2.24 -10.52
N TYR A 227 14.23 3.54 -10.65
CA TYR A 227 15.26 4.04 -11.57
C TYR A 227 16.69 3.80 -11.06
N ILE A 228 16.93 3.82 -9.73
CA ILE A 228 18.25 3.53 -9.15
C ILE A 228 18.56 2.02 -9.20
N SER A 229 17.54 1.18 -9.13
CA SER A 229 17.69 -0.28 -9.08
C SER A 229 17.79 -0.94 -10.46
N ARG A 230 17.66 -0.16 -11.55
CA ARG A 230 17.91 -0.57 -12.94
C ARG A 230 19.35 -0.31 -13.33
#